data_AF-A0A0Q5N6Z3-F1
#
_entry.id   AF-A0A0Q5N6Z3-F1
#
_cell.length_a   1.000
_cell.length_b   1.000
_cell.length_c   1.000
_cell.angle_alpha   90.00
_cell.angle_beta   90.00
_cell.angle_gamma   90.00
#
_symmetry.space_group_name_H-M   'P 1'
#
loop_
_entity.id
_entity.type
_entity.pdbx_description
1 polymer ?
#
loop_
_entity_poly.entity_id
_entity_poly.type
_entity_poly.pdbx_seq_one_letter_code
_entity_poly.pdbx_strand_id
1 'polypeptide(L)'
;MKNIIIEEALPVAELSRLGLYDGTRYLLDDTDIAALLSGRRTSLVNLKNLVSEAFAIDSLDAKLSLNLDEDSLHEIKLHPIYKEPKLSPDLLDVEADALVAGEVKNIAKPINFPDGTNRTIVFEYDSETREFISYDPKGVEVPFQINGEKLDVKKSKDFALGRIVQLIDGTMIQHRASEPKGIVASRTALILTFLKDGKAAGFLLKDLAPIMDSSIHQTPFSLGFESAFLELKKNDGAISDEMLQQRELDEFKNEYSRGYSHGISR
;
A
#
# COMPACT_ATOMS: atom_id res chain seq x y z
N MET A 1 -5.54 -16.07 -11.00
CA MET A 1 -4.28 -16.36 -10.25
C MET A 1 -4.43 -17.65 -9.48
N LYS A 2 -3.42 -18.54 -9.49
CA LYS A 2 -3.33 -19.69 -8.57
C LYS A 2 -3.54 -19.18 -7.15
N ASN A 3 -4.29 -19.91 -6.33
CA ASN A 3 -4.34 -19.67 -4.88
C ASN A 3 -2.91 -19.86 -4.36
N ILE A 4 -2.20 -18.76 -4.18
CA ILE A 4 -0.92 -18.77 -3.48
C ILE A 4 -1.28 -19.04 -2.02
N ILE A 5 -0.91 -20.22 -1.55
CA ILE A 5 -0.95 -20.52 -0.12
C ILE A 5 0.08 -19.58 0.51
N ILE A 6 -0.33 -18.74 1.46
CA ILE A 6 0.52 -17.71 2.10
C ILE A 6 1.82 -18.33 2.68
N GLU A 7 1.73 -19.59 3.12
CA GLU A 7 2.86 -20.38 3.63
C GLU A 7 3.90 -20.75 2.58
N GLU A 8 3.55 -20.80 1.29
CA GLU A 8 4.50 -21.10 0.19
C GLU A 8 5.20 -19.83 -0.35
N ALA A 9 4.65 -18.64 -0.10
CA ALA A 9 5.15 -17.39 -0.69
C ALA A 9 6.03 -16.55 0.25
N LEU A 10 5.89 -16.70 1.57
CA LEU A 10 6.76 -16.00 2.52
C LEU A 10 7.93 -16.90 2.97
N PRO A 11 9.17 -16.38 3.05
CA PRO A 11 10.32 -17.16 3.48
C PRO A 11 10.33 -17.34 5.01
N VAL A 12 9.59 -18.34 5.51
CA VAL A 12 9.40 -18.62 6.95
C VAL A 12 10.71 -18.73 7.72
N ALA A 13 11.73 -19.37 7.14
CA ALA A 13 13.04 -19.53 7.78
C ALA A 13 13.72 -18.18 8.04
N GLU A 14 13.61 -17.24 7.10
CA GLU A 14 14.16 -15.89 7.23
C GLU A 14 13.34 -15.06 8.22
N LEU A 15 12.01 -15.11 8.13
CA LEU A 15 11.13 -14.44 9.08
C LEU A 15 11.36 -14.91 10.53
N SER A 16 11.62 -16.21 10.73
CA SER A 16 11.98 -16.76 12.04
C SER A 16 13.29 -16.17 12.57
N ARG A 17 14.31 -16.05 11.71
CA ARG A 17 15.61 -15.44 12.07
C ARG A 17 15.49 -13.97 12.42
N LEU A 18 14.53 -13.27 11.83
CA LEU A 18 14.23 -11.86 12.11
C LEU A 18 13.31 -11.67 13.33
N GLY A 19 12.88 -12.76 13.98
CA GLY A 19 11.95 -12.72 15.11
C GLY A 19 10.53 -12.32 14.71
N LEU A 20 10.15 -12.53 13.45
CA LEU A 20 8.85 -12.21 12.85
C LEU A 20 7.95 -13.44 12.67
N TYR A 21 8.44 -14.61 13.08
CA TYR A 21 7.69 -15.87 13.10
C TYR A 21 8.10 -16.68 14.33
N ASP A 22 7.13 -17.17 15.10
CA ASP A 22 7.37 -17.85 16.40
C ASP A 22 7.31 -19.39 16.32
N GLY A 23 7.21 -19.95 15.12
CA GLY A 23 7.00 -21.38 14.90
C GLY A 23 5.54 -21.77 14.70
N THR A 24 4.60 -20.88 15.01
CA THR A 24 3.16 -21.13 14.89
C THR A 24 2.44 -20.07 14.06
N ARG A 25 2.87 -18.80 14.14
CA ARG A 25 2.26 -17.69 13.44
C ARG A 25 3.26 -16.62 13.04
N TYR A 26 2.88 -15.86 12.01
CA TYR A 26 3.53 -14.60 11.69
C TYR A 26 3.23 -13.57 12.77
N LEU A 27 4.24 -12.76 13.11
CA LEU A 27 4.14 -11.64 14.05
C LEU A 27 3.95 -10.30 13.32
N LEU A 28 3.95 -10.32 11.99
CA LEU A 28 3.49 -9.22 11.14
C LEU A 28 1.97 -9.19 11.11
N ASP A 29 1.39 -8.00 10.98
CA ASP A 29 -0.05 -7.88 10.73
C ASP A 29 -0.41 -8.24 9.28
N ASP A 30 -1.70 -8.43 9.02
CA ASP A 30 -2.20 -8.82 7.70
C ASP A 30 -1.91 -7.77 6.62
N THR A 31 -1.81 -6.48 6.99
CA THR A 31 -1.51 -5.39 6.06
C THR A 31 -0.06 -5.50 5.58
N ASP A 32 0.87 -5.75 6.50
CA ASP A 32 2.29 -5.92 6.21
C ASP A 32 2.58 -7.22 5.46
N ILE A 33 1.89 -8.31 5.79
CA ILE A 33 1.94 -9.55 5.00
C ILE A 33 1.47 -9.29 3.57
N ALA A 34 0.33 -8.61 3.38
CA ALA A 34 -0.18 -8.27 2.06
C ALA A 34 0.76 -7.31 1.30
N ALA A 35 1.42 -6.39 2.01
CA ALA A 35 2.43 -5.50 1.45
C ALA A 35 3.61 -6.29 0.87
N LEU A 36 4.19 -7.21 1.65
CA LEU A 36 5.30 -8.07 1.21
C LEU A 36 4.93 -8.86 -0.04
N LEU A 37 3.77 -9.55 -0.02
CA LEU A 37 3.31 -10.37 -1.13
C LEU A 37 3.02 -9.57 -2.40
N SER A 38 2.80 -8.26 -2.28
CA SER A 38 2.57 -7.36 -3.41
C SER A 38 3.83 -6.59 -3.84
N GLY A 39 5.01 -6.91 -3.28
CA GLY A 39 6.27 -6.22 -3.58
C GLY A 39 6.35 -4.79 -3.01
N ARG A 40 5.53 -4.45 -2.01
CA ARG A 40 5.54 -3.16 -1.31
C ARG A 40 6.36 -3.22 -0.02
N ARG A 41 6.59 -2.06 0.59
CA ARG A 41 7.17 -1.97 1.93
C ARG A 41 6.13 -2.17 3.02
N THR A 42 6.52 -2.83 4.10
CA THR A 42 5.75 -2.89 5.35
C THR A 42 5.77 -1.55 6.08
N SER A 43 4.99 -1.47 7.16
CA SER A 43 5.20 -0.49 8.23
C SER A 43 6.58 -0.70 8.89
N LEU A 44 7.01 0.25 9.73
CA LEU A 44 8.20 0.02 10.56
C LEU A 44 7.95 -1.13 11.52
N VAL A 45 8.79 -2.15 11.41
CA VAL A 45 8.79 -3.30 12.32
C VAL A 45 9.99 -3.21 13.24
N ASN A 46 9.78 -3.56 14.50
CA ASN A 46 10.86 -3.67 15.48
C ASN A 46 11.43 -5.09 15.44
N LEU A 47 12.55 -5.25 14.76
CA LEU A 47 13.31 -6.50 14.73
C LEU A 47 14.10 -6.64 16.02
N LYS A 48 14.19 -7.87 16.56
CA LYS A 48 14.87 -8.14 17.82
C LYS A 48 15.88 -9.27 17.70
N ASN A 49 16.94 -9.19 18.48
CA ASN A 49 17.99 -10.21 18.60
C ASN A 49 18.57 -10.61 17.23
N LEU A 50 18.94 -9.62 16.42
CA LEU A 50 19.55 -9.85 15.12
C LEU A 50 21.01 -10.26 15.32
N VAL A 51 21.32 -11.53 15.04
CA VAL A 51 22.65 -12.10 15.22
C VAL A 51 23.20 -12.60 13.88
N SER A 52 24.44 -12.20 13.59
CA SER A 52 25.27 -12.76 12.52
C SER A 52 26.68 -13.05 13.05
N GLU A 53 27.52 -13.65 12.20
CA GLU A 53 28.94 -13.86 12.54
C GLU A 53 29.69 -12.53 12.80
N ALA A 54 29.23 -11.42 12.22
CA ALA A 54 29.93 -10.12 12.26
C ALA A 54 29.32 -9.11 13.25
N PHE A 55 28.07 -9.30 13.68
CA PHE A 55 27.38 -8.36 14.56
C PHE A 55 26.31 -9.05 15.43
N ALA A 56 26.02 -8.42 16.56
CA ALA A 56 24.84 -8.67 17.37
C ALA A 56 24.13 -7.32 17.59
N ILE A 57 22.87 -7.23 17.18
CA ILE A 57 22.03 -6.04 17.31
C ILE A 57 20.81 -6.43 18.14
N ASP A 58 20.65 -5.80 19.30
CA ASP A 58 19.55 -6.08 20.23
C ASP A 58 18.19 -5.77 19.59
N SER A 59 18.09 -4.62 18.92
CA SER A 59 16.89 -4.21 18.20
C SER A 59 17.21 -3.30 17.02
N LEU A 60 16.42 -3.43 15.95
CA LEU A 60 16.50 -2.57 14.76
C LEU A 60 15.09 -2.25 14.28
N ASP A 61 14.76 -0.97 14.17
CA ASP A 61 13.57 -0.54 13.45
C ASP A 61 13.88 -0.48 11.95
N ALA A 62 13.10 -1.22 11.16
CA ALA A 62 13.26 -1.26 9.71
C ALA A 62 11.90 -1.51 9.05
N LYS A 63 11.74 -1.05 7.81
CA LYS A 63 10.71 -1.59 6.93
C LYS A 63 11.24 -2.83 6.23
N LEU A 64 10.34 -3.67 5.75
CA LEU A 64 10.66 -4.88 5.01
C LEU A 64 10.09 -4.78 3.60
N SER A 65 10.76 -5.40 2.63
CA SER A 65 10.17 -5.71 1.33
C SER A 65 10.55 -7.13 0.92
N LEU A 66 9.74 -7.74 0.05
CA LEU A 66 10.05 -9.05 -0.50
C LEU A 66 10.58 -8.94 -1.93
N ASN A 67 11.73 -9.56 -2.21
CA ASN A 67 12.21 -9.72 -3.57
C ASN A 67 11.56 -10.96 -4.19
N LEU A 68 10.84 -10.78 -5.29
CA LEU A 68 10.19 -11.85 -6.05
C LEU A 68 11.00 -12.12 -7.32
N ASP A 69 12.23 -12.63 -7.20
CA ASP A 69 12.97 -13.10 -8.37
C ASP A 69 12.40 -14.44 -8.86
N GLU A 70 12.29 -14.61 -10.18
CA GLU A 70 11.75 -15.81 -10.84
C GLU A 70 12.57 -17.08 -10.56
N ASP A 71 13.81 -16.92 -10.05
CA ASP A 71 14.79 -17.99 -9.85
C ASP A 71 14.82 -18.61 -8.43
N SER A 72 13.71 -18.51 -7.68
CA SER A 72 13.35 -19.42 -6.56
C SER A 72 13.80 -19.10 -5.13
N LEU A 73 14.23 -17.88 -4.80
CA LEU A 73 14.41 -17.46 -3.39
C LEU A 73 13.72 -16.13 -3.13
N HIS A 74 12.56 -16.22 -2.48
CA HIS A 74 11.90 -15.10 -1.81
C HIS A 74 12.82 -14.60 -0.70
N GLU A 75 13.41 -13.41 -0.87
CA GLU A 75 14.34 -12.81 0.10
C GLU A 75 13.70 -11.58 0.75
N ILE A 76 13.78 -11.49 2.08
CA ILE A 76 13.37 -10.32 2.85
C ILE A 76 14.50 -9.29 2.83
N LYS A 77 14.23 -8.14 2.22
CA LYS A 77 15.13 -6.98 2.28
C LYS A 77 14.76 -6.10 3.46
N LEU A 78 15.77 -5.74 4.25
CA LEU A 78 15.67 -4.81 5.38
C LEU A 78 15.98 -3.39 4.91
N HIS A 79 15.09 -2.46 5.27
CA HIS A 79 15.20 -1.03 4.98
C HIS A 79 15.28 -0.27 6.31
N PRO A 80 16.48 -0.16 6.92
CA PRO A 80 16.65 0.51 8.21
C PRO A 80 16.45 2.03 8.08
N ILE A 81 16.28 2.70 9.21
CA ILE A 81 16.24 4.17 9.26
C ILE A 81 17.66 4.72 9.09
N TYR A 82 17.95 5.29 7.92
CA TYR A 82 19.26 5.90 7.65
C TYR A 82 19.38 7.30 8.27
N LYS A 83 20.62 7.70 8.58
CA LYS A 83 20.92 9.06 9.05
C LYS A 83 20.85 10.09 7.93
N GLU A 84 21.24 9.71 6.73
CA GLU A 84 21.23 10.58 5.54
C GLU A 84 20.52 9.86 4.39
N PRO A 85 19.88 10.58 3.46
CA PRO A 85 19.27 9.97 2.29
C PRO A 85 20.27 9.12 1.50
N LYS A 86 19.93 7.86 1.27
CA LYS A 86 20.73 6.96 0.44
C LYS A 86 20.40 7.21 -1.04
N LEU A 87 21.29 7.91 -1.74
CA LEU A 87 21.06 8.31 -3.14
C LEU A 87 20.81 7.11 -4.07
N SER A 88 19.87 7.29 -5.00
CA SER A 88 19.64 6.35 -6.10
C SER A 88 20.51 6.71 -7.30
N PRO A 89 21.25 5.77 -7.92
CA PRO A 89 22.08 6.05 -9.09
C PRO A 89 21.26 6.42 -10.34
N ASP A 90 19.96 6.13 -10.35
CA ASP A 90 19.06 6.35 -11.49
C ASP A 90 18.36 7.71 -11.46
N LEU A 91 18.49 8.46 -10.36
CA LEU A 91 17.94 9.81 -10.20
C LEU A 91 19.03 10.85 -10.40
N LEU A 92 18.68 11.95 -11.05
CA LEU A 92 19.50 13.16 -11.05
C LEU A 92 19.42 13.82 -9.67
N ASP A 93 20.46 14.55 -9.25
CA ASP A 93 20.46 15.24 -7.95
C ASP A 93 19.22 16.14 -7.77
N VAL A 94 18.86 16.91 -8.79
CA VAL A 94 17.66 17.77 -8.75
C VAL A 94 16.35 16.99 -8.63
N GLU A 95 16.28 15.76 -9.15
CA GLU A 95 15.13 14.88 -9.04
C GLU A 95 15.04 14.30 -7.62
N ALA A 96 16.19 13.86 -7.09
CA ALA A 96 16.32 13.35 -5.73
C ALA A 96 15.96 14.43 -4.70
N ASP A 97 16.49 15.65 -4.86
CA ASP A 97 16.21 16.79 -3.97
C ASP A 97 14.72 17.14 -3.95
N ALA A 98 14.06 17.18 -5.12
CA ALA A 98 12.63 17.48 -5.21
C ALA A 98 11.75 16.41 -4.50
N LEU A 99 12.16 15.14 -4.57
CA LEU A 99 11.49 14.04 -3.84
C LEU A 99 11.73 14.14 -2.33
N VAL A 100 12.96 14.42 -1.91
CA VAL A 100 13.33 14.57 -0.48
C VAL A 100 12.65 15.78 0.15
N ALA A 101 12.57 16.90 -0.58
CA ALA A 101 11.84 18.10 -0.16
C ALA A 101 10.31 17.92 -0.19
N GLY A 102 9.82 16.85 -0.83
CA GLY A 102 8.39 16.55 -0.95
C GLY A 102 7.63 17.45 -1.93
N GLU A 103 8.35 18.19 -2.79
CA GLU A 103 7.80 19.04 -3.86
C GLU A 103 7.06 18.20 -4.90
N VAL A 104 7.59 17.00 -5.18
CA VAL A 104 6.93 15.95 -5.94
C VAL A 104 6.87 14.68 -5.10
N LYS A 105 5.83 13.86 -5.31
CA LYS A 105 5.65 12.60 -4.57
C LYS A 105 6.30 11.40 -5.26
N ASN A 106 6.48 11.49 -6.57
CA ASN A 106 7.18 10.50 -7.37
C ASN A 106 7.66 11.11 -8.68
N ILE A 107 8.57 10.40 -9.34
CA ILE A 107 9.09 10.71 -10.67
C ILE A 107 9.02 9.43 -11.49
N ALA A 108 8.37 9.50 -12.66
CA ALA A 108 8.30 8.40 -13.61
C ALA A 108 9.18 8.70 -14.83
N LYS A 109 10.21 7.88 -15.08
CA LYS A 109 11.17 8.09 -16.18
C LYS A 109 11.59 6.77 -16.84
N PRO A 110 11.98 6.78 -18.13
CA PRO A 110 12.52 5.61 -18.79
C PRO A 110 13.93 5.27 -18.26
N ILE A 111 14.17 4.00 -17.97
CA ILE A 111 15.46 3.45 -17.56
C ILE A 111 15.86 2.36 -18.57
N ASN A 112 17.12 2.39 -19.00
CA ASN A 112 17.70 1.33 -19.83
C ASN A 112 18.29 0.27 -18.91
N PHE A 113 17.82 -0.95 -19.04
CA PHE A 113 18.30 -2.09 -18.26
C PHE A 113 19.46 -2.79 -18.98
N PRO A 114 20.32 -3.55 -18.25
CA PRO A 114 21.43 -4.29 -18.85
C PRO A 114 21.03 -5.30 -19.92
N ASP A 115 19.79 -5.78 -19.88
CA ASP A 115 19.19 -6.68 -20.89
C ASP A 115 18.83 -5.97 -22.21
N GLY A 116 19.11 -4.66 -22.32
CA GLY A 116 18.80 -3.83 -23.49
C GLY A 116 17.35 -3.36 -23.54
N THR A 117 16.52 -3.69 -22.56
CA THR A 117 15.15 -3.21 -22.48
C THR A 117 15.10 -1.78 -21.94
N ASN A 118 14.12 -1.02 -22.43
CA ASN A 118 13.78 0.27 -21.88
C ASN A 118 12.41 0.18 -21.22
N ARG A 119 12.35 0.45 -19.91
CA ARG A 119 11.11 0.42 -19.12
C ARG A 119 10.95 1.74 -18.38
N THR A 120 9.71 2.23 -18.31
CA THR A 120 9.39 3.33 -17.41
C THR A 120 9.42 2.82 -15.99
N ILE A 121 10.19 3.46 -15.12
CA ILE A 121 10.28 3.15 -13.70
C ILE A 121 9.79 4.36 -12.92
N VAL A 122 9.02 4.11 -11.87
CA VAL A 122 8.57 5.15 -10.94
C VAL A 122 9.47 5.13 -9.73
N PHE A 123 9.91 6.31 -9.30
CA PHE A 123 10.75 6.53 -8.13
C PHE A 123 9.98 7.32 -7.09
N GLU A 124 10.08 6.90 -5.83
CA GLU A 124 9.52 7.55 -4.64
C GLU A 124 10.61 7.75 -3.60
N TYR A 125 10.36 8.67 -2.65
CA TYR A 125 11.18 8.80 -1.45
C TYR A 125 10.37 8.42 -0.21
N ASP A 126 10.90 7.50 0.57
CA ASP A 126 10.35 7.08 1.85
C ASP A 126 11.05 7.86 2.96
N SER A 127 10.37 8.90 3.47
CA SER A 127 10.92 9.79 4.48
C SER A 127 11.18 9.11 5.83
N GLU A 128 10.54 7.97 6.08
CA GLU A 128 10.71 7.22 7.34
C GLU A 128 12.04 6.47 7.37
N THR A 129 12.40 5.81 6.26
CA THR A 129 13.69 5.09 6.13
C THR A 129 14.80 5.95 5.54
N ARG A 130 14.46 7.09 4.93
CA ARG A 130 15.34 7.95 4.12
C ARG A 130 15.96 7.23 2.93
N GLU A 131 15.16 6.40 2.28
CA GLU A 131 15.55 5.68 1.07
C GLU A 131 14.66 6.02 -0.12
N PHE A 132 15.25 5.93 -1.30
CA PHE A 132 14.49 5.93 -2.55
C PHE A 132 13.98 4.53 -2.85
N ILE A 133 12.74 4.46 -3.31
CA ILE A 133 12.09 3.23 -3.77
C ILE A 133 11.86 3.36 -5.26
N SER A 134 11.96 2.25 -5.98
CA SER A 134 11.57 2.19 -7.38
C SER A 134 10.68 0.99 -7.66
N TYR A 135 9.78 1.12 -8.63
CA TYR A 135 8.91 0.03 -9.08
C TYR A 135 8.55 0.16 -10.57
N ASP A 136 8.25 -0.97 -11.20
CA ASP A 136 7.71 -1.01 -12.57
C ASP A 136 6.18 -0.80 -12.52
N PRO A 137 5.62 0.25 -13.14
CA PRO A 137 4.18 0.51 -13.14
C PRO A 137 3.36 -0.62 -13.77
N LYS A 138 3.97 -1.50 -14.59
CA LYS A 138 3.28 -2.69 -15.13
C LYS A 138 3.00 -3.76 -14.07
N GLY A 139 3.76 -3.76 -12.97
CA GLY A 139 3.55 -4.67 -11.84
C GLY A 139 2.51 -4.18 -10.84
N VAL A 140 1.99 -2.95 -10.99
CA VAL A 140 1.00 -2.38 -10.07
C VAL A 140 -0.36 -3.01 -10.30
N GLU A 141 -0.94 -3.57 -9.24
CA GLU A 141 -2.33 -4.01 -9.24
C GLU A 141 -3.26 -2.80 -9.19
N VAL A 142 -3.91 -2.50 -10.32
CA VAL A 142 -4.81 -1.35 -10.44
C VAL A 142 -6.24 -1.78 -10.16
N PRO A 143 -6.96 -1.14 -9.21
CA PRO A 143 -8.38 -1.40 -8.99
C PRO A 143 -9.21 -1.14 -10.25
N PHE A 144 -10.19 -2.00 -10.50
CA PHE A 144 -11.18 -1.79 -11.56
C PHE A 144 -12.13 -0.64 -11.23
N GLN A 145 -12.57 -0.56 -9.97
CA GLN A 145 -13.36 0.56 -9.45
C GLN A 145 -12.84 1.03 -8.11
N ILE A 146 -13.09 2.30 -7.82
CA ILE A 146 -12.85 2.91 -6.52
C ILE A 146 -14.08 3.74 -6.17
N ASN A 147 -14.67 3.49 -5.00
CA ASN A 147 -15.93 4.10 -4.57
C ASN A 147 -17.03 3.96 -5.66
N GLY A 148 -17.08 2.79 -6.31
CA GLY A 148 -18.05 2.48 -7.38
C GLY A 148 -17.70 3.09 -8.75
N GLU A 149 -16.80 4.06 -8.81
CA GLU A 149 -16.37 4.66 -10.06
C GLU A 149 -15.36 3.77 -10.79
N LYS A 150 -15.68 3.41 -12.04
CA LYS A 150 -14.76 2.64 -12.90
C LYS A 150 -13.59 3.50 -13.33
N LEU A 151 -12.38 3.00 -13.12
CA LEU A 151 -11.18 3.67 -13.63
C LEU A 151 -11.09 3.49 -15.15
N ASP A 152 -11.09 4.60 -15.87
CA ASP A 152 -10.83 4.60 -17.31
C ASP A 152 -9.34 4.35 -17.60
N VAL A 153 -8.98 4.17 -18.87
CA VAL A 153 -7.60 3.88 -19.30
C VAL A 153 -6.61 4.92 -18.79
N LYS A 154 -7.01 6.20 -18.76
CA LYS A 154 -6.13 7.28 -18.29
C LYS A 154 -5.96 7.21 -16.78
N LYS A 155 -7.03 7.10 -16.01
CA LYS A 155 -6.99 6.99 -14.55
C LYS A 155 -6.22 5.74 -14.10
N SER A 156 -6.42 4.60 -14.75
CA SER A 156 -5.68 3.38 -14.46
C SER A 156 -4.18 3.54 -14.73
N LYS A 157 -3.81 4.17 -15.85
CA LYS A 157 -2.40 4.46 -16.17
C LYS A 157 -1.79 5.46 -15.19
N ASP A 158 -2.52 6.53 -14.88
CA ASP A 158 -2.05 7.56 -13.95
C ASP A 158 -1.87 6.96 -12.54
N PHE A 159 -2.80 6.12 -12.07
CA PHE A 159 -2.67 5.40 -10.81
C PHE A 159 -1.42 4.51 -10.79
N ALA A 160 -1.20 3.69 -11.81
CA ALA A 160 -0.01 2.83 -11.92
C ALA A 160 1.30 3.64 -11.93
N LEU A 161 1.30 4.82 -12.56
CA LEU A 161 2.44 5.75 -12.57
C LEU A 161 2.61 6.53 -11.25
N GLY A 162 1.80 6.25 -10.23
CA GLY A 162 1.83 6.97 -8.97
C GLY A 162 1.29 8.40 -9.08
N ARG A 163 0.59 8.78 -10.15
CA ARG A 163 0.03 10.13 -10.25
C ARG A 163 -1.25 10.26 -9.44
N ILE A 164 -1.57 11.48 -9.05
CA ILE A 164 -2.84 11.78 -8.37
C ILE A 164 -3.98 11.54 -9.37
N VAL A 165 -4.92 10.68 -8.98
CA VAL A 165 -6.17 10.45 -9.69
C VAL A 165 -7.30 11.05 -8.87
N GLN A 166 -8.13 11.88 -9.50
CA GLN A 166 -9.34 12.42 -8.89
C GLN A 166 -10.58 11.71 -9.44
N LEU A 167 -11.43 11.24 -8.54
CA LEU A 167 -12.75 10.68 -8.81
C LEU A 167 -13.79 11.80 -8.96
N ILE A 168 -14.94 11.47 -9.54
CA ILE A 168 -16.08 12.38 -9.78
C ILE A 168 -16.62 12.93 -8.45
N ASP A 169 -16.56 12.14 -7.38
CA ASP A 169 -16.99 12.54 -6.04
C ASP A 169 -15.97 13.43 -5.29
N GLY A 170 -14.91 13.86 -6.00
CA GLY A 170 -13.82 14.69 -5.49
C GLY A 170 -12.72 13.93 -4.77
N THR A 171 -12.87 12.62 -4.55
CA THR A 171 -11.85 11.80 -3.88
C THR A 171 -10.58 11.76 -4.71
N MET A 172 -9.48 12.20 -4.13
CA MET A 172 -8.14 12.05 -4.69
C MET A 172 -7.43 10.83 -4.10
N ILE A 173 -6.74 10.10 -4.96
CA ILE A 173 -5.97 8.89 -4.62
C ILE A 173 -4.63 8.88 -5.34
N GLN A 174 -3.68 8.11 -4.82
CA GLN A 174 -2.37 7.94 -5.43
C GLN A 174 -1.78 6.58 -5.01
N HIS A 175 -1.23 5.82 -5.95
CA HIS A 175 -0.43 4.64 -5.62
C HIS A 175 0.89 5.04 -4.97
N ARG A 176 1.28 4.35 -3.92
CA ARG A 176 2.55 4.55 -3.20
C ARG A 176 3.14 3.22 -2.79
N ALA A 177 4.30 2.85 -3.34
CA ALA A 177 4.99 1.61 -2.98
C ALA A 177 5.66 1.66 -1.59
N SER A 178 5.92 2.87 -1.10
CA SER A 178 6.37 3.15 0.28
C SER A 178 5.32 2.86 1.35
N GLU A 179 4.05 2.74 0.96
CA GLU A 179 2.92 2.57 1.88
C GLU A 179 2.46 1.11 1.90
N PRO A 180 2.20 0.51 3.09
CA PRO A 180 1.81 -0.90 3.19
C PRO A 180 0.56 -1.24 2.40
N LYS A 181 -0.44 -0.36 2.47
CA LYS A 181 -1.71 -0.48 1.73
C LYS A 181 -1.59 -0.14 0.24
N GLY A 182 -0.42 0.34 -0.21
CA GLY A 182 -0.15 0.65 -1.61
C GLY A 182 -0.90 1.86 -2.16
N ILE A 183 -1.61 2.59 -1.31
CA ILE A 183 -2.46 3.71 -1.71
C ILE A 183 -2.52 4.75 -0.59
N VAL A 184 -2.43 6.01 -0.98
CA VAL A 184 -2.80 7.15 -0.14
C VAL A 184 -4.02 7.83 -0.73
N ALA A 185 -4.81 8.49 0.12
CA ALA A 185 -6.05 9.11 -0.30
C ALA A 185 -6.38 10.37 0.49
N SER A 186 -7.20 11.22 -0.12
CA SER A 186 -7.84 12.37 0.55
C SER A 186 -8.92 11.93 1.56
N ARG A 187 -9.29 10.65 1.55
CA ARG A 187 -10.24 10.04 2.47
C ARG A 187 -9.58 8.92 3.25
N THR A 188 -10.06 8.68 4.46
CA THR A 188 -9.54 7.68 5.39
C THR A 188 -9.90 6.24 5.03
N ALA A 189 -10.95 6.04 4.22
CA ALA A 189 -11.29 4.73 3.69
C ALA A 189 -11.80 4.83 2.25
N LEU A 190 -11.62 3.74 1.50
CA LEU A 190 -12.08 3.56 0.14
C LEU A 190 -12.69 2.18 -0.02
N ILE A 191 -13.57 2.04 -1.02
CA ILE A 191 -14.02 0.73 -1.49
C ILE A 191 -13.33 0.45 -2.81
N LEU A 192 -12.51 -0.59 -2.84
CA LEU A 192 -11.78 -1.02 -4.03
C LEU A 192 -12.47 -2.25 -4.62
N THR A 193 -12.67 -2.25 -5.93
CA THR A 193 -13.14 -3.44 -6.64
C THR A 193 -12.05 -3.91 -7.59
N PHE A 194 -11.69 -5.18 -7.53
CA PHE A 194 -10.75 -5.81 -8.46
C PHE A 194 -11.49 -6.82 -9.35
N LEU A 195 -11.03 -6.96 -10.60
CA LEU A 195 -11.50 -8.02 -11.50
C LEU A 195 -10.54 -9.20 -11.43
N LYS A 196 -11.04 -10.34 -10.97
CA LYS A 196 -10.30 -11.60 -10.95
C LYS A 196 -11.08 -12.67 -11.71
N ASP A 197 -10.47 -13.20 -12.76
CA ASP A 197 -11.04 -14.27 -13.60
C ASP A 197 -12.47 -13.92 -14.09
N GLY A 198 -12.69 -12.66 -14.46
CA GLY A 198 -13.97 -12.13 -14.93
C GLY A 198 -15.00 -11.81 -13.84
N LYS A 199 -14.68 -12.03 -12.57
CA LYS A 199 -15.54 -11.70 -11.42
C LYS A 199 -15.04 -10.46 -10.70
N ALA A 200 -15.96 -9.56 -10.36
CA ALA A 200 -15.68 -8.40 -9.53
C ALA A 200 -15.70 -8.81 -8.05
N ALA A 201 -14.67 -8.44 -7.30
CA ALA A 201 -14.61 -8.59 -5.85
C ALA A 201 -14.31 -7.22 -5.22
N GLY A 202 -15.22 -6.77 -4.35
CA GLY A 202 -15.12 -5.49 -3.64
C GLY A 202 -14.54 -5.68 -2.26
N PHE A 203 -13.77 -4.69 -1.78
CA PHE A 203 -13.14 -4.70 -0.46
C PHE A 203 -13.16 -3.30 0.14
N LEU A 204 -13.47 -3.22 1.44
CA LEU A 204 -13.37 -1.98 2.20
C LEU A 204 -11.94 -1.82 2.76
N LEU A 205 -11.23 -0.82 2.27
CA LEU A 205 -9.89 -0.47 2.74
C LEU A 205 -9.97 0.74 3.68
N LYS A 206 -9.72 0.53 4.96
CA LYS A 206 -9.78 1.56 6.03
C LYS A 206 -8.39 2.09 6.38
N ASP A 207 -8.31 3.08 7.26
CA ASP A 207 -7.10 3.66 7.86
C ASP A 207 -6.00 3.95 6.80
N LEU A 208 -6.40 4.61 5.72
CA LEU A 208 -5.51 5.01 4.64
C LEU A 208 -4.66 6.20 5.05
N ALA A 209 -3.39 6.22 4.67
CA ALA A 209 -2.55 7.40 4.86
C ALA A 209 -3.05 8.58 3.99
N PRO A 210 -2.89 9.83 4.46
CA PRO A 210 -3.31 11.00 3.72
C PRO A 210 -2.46 11.21 2.46
N ILE A 211 -3.09 11.61 1.36
CA ILE A 211 -2.41 11.91 0.09
C ILE A 211 -1.55 13.19 0.14
N MET A 212 -1.89 14.11 1.05
CA MET A 212 -1.14 15.34 1.30
C MET A 212 -1.08 15.56 2.83
N ASP A 213 -1.42 16.75 3.31
CA ASP A 213 -1.53 17.01 4.74
C ASP A 213 -2.70 16.22 5.36
N SER A 214 -2.46 15.71 6.56
CA SER A 214 -3.51 15.19 7.46
C SER A 214 -4.71 16.13 7.63
N SER A 215 -4.51 17.45 7.52
CA SER A 215 -5.56 18.46 7.67
C SER A 215 -6.63 18.40 6.57
N ILE A 216 -6.34 17.74 5.44
CA ILE A 216 -7.30 17.54 4.34
C ILE A 216 -7.87 16.12 4.30
N HIS A 217 -7.59 15.30 5.33
CA HIS A 217 -8.02 13.92 5.40
C HIS A 217 -9.49 13.85 5.82
N GLN A 218 -10.34 13.63 4.84
CA GLN A 218 -11.78 13.62 5.02
C GLN A 218 -12.27 12.25 5.50
N THR A 219 -13.47 12.26 6.08
CA THR A 219 -14.19 11.02 6.35
C THR A 219 -14.47 10.24 5.04
N PRO A 220 -14.74 8.94 5.12
CA PRO A 220 -14.98 8.12 3.92
C PRO A 220 -16.21 8.54 3.12
N PHE A 221 -17.19 9.18 3.77
CA PHE A 221 -18.57 9.31 3.33
C PHE A 221 -18.81 10.31 2.19
N SER A 222 -18.30 10.01 1.00
CA SER A 222 -18.77 10.61 -0.26
C SER A 222 -20.01 9.88 -0.79
N LEU A 223 -20.71 10.51 -1.73
CA LEU A 223 -21.81 9.87 -2.46
C LEU A 223 -21.35 8.58 -3.16
N GLY A 224 -20.14 8.58 -3.75
CA GLY A 224 -19.55 7.39 -4.37
C GLY A 224 -19.28 6.29 -3.37
N PHE A 225 -18.66 6.62 -2.24
CA PHE A 225 -18.35 5.65 -1.17
C PHE A 225 -19.62 5.02 -0.60
N GLU A 226 -20.62 5.83 -0.25
CA GLU A 226 -21.88 5.33 0.33
C GLU A 226 -22.60 4.38 -0.63
N SER A 227 -22.67 4.74 -1.91
CA SER A 227 -23.28 3.90 -2.95
C SER A 227 -22.54 2.58 -3.11
N ALA A 228 -21.20 2.64 -3.16
CA ALA A 228 -20.36 1.45 -3.27
C ALA A 228 -20.40 0.56 -2.02
N PHE A 229 -20.61 1.15 -0.84
CA PHE A 229 -20.75 0.40 0.42
C PHE A 229 -22.02 -0.44 0.40
N LEU A 230 -23.14 0.14 -0.01
CA LEU A 230 -24.40 -0.58 -0.14
C LEU A 230 -24.30 -1.71 -1.18
N GLU A 231 -23.62 -1.46 -2.30
CA GLU A 231 -23.38 -2.49 -3.32
C GLU A 231 -22.49 -3.63 -2.80
N LEU A 232 -21.43 -3.31 -2.05
CA LEU A 232 -20.58 -4.30 -1.39
C LEU A 232 -21.41 -5.22 -0.47
N LYS A 233 -22.25 -4.63 0.39
CA LYS A 233 -23.12 -5.38 1.31
C LYS A 233 -24.16 -6.25 0.62
N LYS A 234 -24.67 -5.79 -0.53
CA LYS A 234 -25.58 -6.58 -1.38
C LYS A 234 -24.88 -7.82 -1.96
N ASN A 235 -23.63 -7.67 -2.41
CA ASN A 235 -22.86 -8.73 -3.06
C ASN A 235 -22.32 -9.77 -2.05
N ASP A 236 -22.08 -9.39 -0.81
CA ASP A 236 -21.65 -10.30 0.27
C ASP A 236 -22.76 -11.27 0.72
N GLY A 237 -23.97 -11.17 0.16
CA GLY A 237 -25.11 -12.02 0.51
C GLY A 237 -25.61 -11.82 1.94
N ALA A 238 -25.06 -10.83 2.66
CA ALA A 238 -25.41 -10.54 4.03
C ALA A 238 -26.88 -10.11 4.15
N ILE A 239 -27.38 -9.30 3.21
CA ILE A 239 -28.71 -8.70 3.33
C ILE A 239 -29.31 -8.35 1.95
N SER A 240 -30.48 -8.90 1.61
CA SER A 240 -31.26 -8.51 0.40
C SER A 240 -32.23 -7.35 0.62
N ASP A 241 -32.36 -6.87 1.87
CA ASP A 241 -33.27 -5.82 2.30
C ASP A 241 -32.53 -4.47 2.35
N GLU A 242 -32.99 -3.54 1.51
CA GLU A 242 -32.44 -2.19 1.40
C GLU A 242 -32.48 -1.41 2.73
N MET A 243 -33.49 -1.65 3.58
CA MET A 243 -33.61 -0.97 4.88
C MET A 243 -32.50 -1.41 5.85
N LEU A 244 -32.15 -2.70 5.81
CA LEU A 244 -31.10 -3.27 6.64
C LEU A 244 -29.71 -2.82 6.14
N GLN A 245 -29.50 -2.74 4.82
CA GLN A 245 -28.25 -2.18 4.26
C GLN A 245 -28.06 -0.71 4.65
N GLN A 246 -29.13 0.09 4.60
CA GLN A 246 -29.07 1.49 5.04
C GLN A 246 -28.77 1.60 6.53
N ARG A 247 -29.34 0.73 7.37
CA ARG A 247 -29.01 0.68 8.80
C ARG A 247 -27.54 0.36 9.04
N GLU A 248 -26.96 -0.60 8.31
CA GLU A 248 -25.52 -0.90 8.45
C GLU A 248 -24.63 0.28 8.04
N LEU A 249 -25.00 1.03 7.00
CA LEU A 249 -24.28 2.24 6.61
C LEU A 249 -24.36 3.31 7.71
N ASP A 250 -25.53 3.50 8.32
CA ASP A 250 -25.72 4.45 9.41
C ASP A 250 -24.97 4.01 10.68
N GLU A 251 -24.94 2.72 10.99
CA GLU A 251 -24.12 2.14 12.06
C GLU A 251 -22.64 2.38 11.80
N PHE A 252 -22.16 2.12 10.58
CA PHE A 252 -20.78 2.39 10.19
C PHE A 252 -20.42 3.89 10.32
N LYS A 253 -21.31 4.81 9.90
CA LYS A 253 -21.15 6.26 10.11
C LYS A 253 -21.05 6.62 11.59
N ASN A 254 -21.88 6.02 12.43
CA ASN A 254 -21.91 6.27 13.87
C ASN A 254 -20.65 5.75 14.57
N GLU A 255 -20.23 4.52 14.28
CA GLU A 255 -18.98 3.94 14.79
C GLU A 255 -17.78 4.78 14.38
N TYR A 256 -17.72 5.17 13.11
CA TYR A 256 -16.67 6.01 12.57
C TYR A 256 -16.58 7.36 13.31
N SER A 257 -17.72 8.01 13.55
CA SER A 257 -17.78 9.27 14.29
C SER A 257 -17.35 9.13 15.76
N ARG A 258 -17.63 7.99 16.39
CA ARG A 258 -17.24 7.68 17.79
C ARG A 258 -15.75 7.34 17.93
N GLY A 259 -15.18 6.61 16.98
CA GLY A 259 -13.76 6.26 16.96
C GLY A 259 -12.86 7.49 16.77
N TYR A 260 -13.23 8.38 15.84
CA TYR A 260 -12.44 9.59 15.56
C TYR A 260 -12.61 10.72 16.59
N SER A 261 -13.67 10.71 17.41
CA SER A 261 -13.79 11.64 18.55
C SER A 261 -12.86 11.29 19.71
N HIS A 262 -12.37 10.05 19.80
CA HIS A 262 -11.37 9.64 20.81
C HIS A 262 -9.92 9.83 20.33
N GLY A 263 -9.68 10.02 19.02
CA GLY A 263 -8.35 10.27 18.44
C GLY A 263 -7.89 11.73 18.45
N ILE A 264 -8.76 12.68 18.83
CA ILE A 264 -8.46 14.13 18.86
C ILE A 264 -8.12 14.61 20.29
N SER A 265 -7.99 13.71 21.27
CA SER A 265 -7.51 14.04 22.61
C SER A 265 -6.15 13.43 22.92
N ARG A 266 -5.09 13.99 22.30
CA ARG A 266 -3.84 14.48 22.92
C ARG A 266 -2.70 14.57 21.93
#